data_AF-A0A380ZV59-F1
#
_entry.id   AF-A0A380ZV59-F1
#
_cell.length_a   1.000
_cell.length_b   1.000
_cell.length_c   1.000
_cell.angle_alpha   90.00
_cell.angle_beta   90.00
_cell.angle_gamma   90.00
#
_symmetry.space_group_name_H-M   'P 1'
#
loop_
_entity.id
_entity.type
_entity.pdbx_description
1 polymer ?
#
loop_
_entity_poly.entity_id
_entity_poly.type
_entity_poly.pdbx_seq_one_letter_code
_entity_poly.pdbx_strand_id
1 'polypeptide(L)'
;MIFFLLIISCKEEIRSPYFTSDEIHNAVLESVEICKREISETDAIYYVMNRYDTLIIMSVKYENVIKPTFMVKKEGTFYYNYSKIIVTKPYKPIFEIIKHPNELKQNDFDENLSPYNGTDYQKGVMFKIKDINNLELITKGDLTKYFYSIDEYELPIIPPP
;
A
#
# COMPACT_ATOMS: atom_id res chain seq x y z
N MET A 1 51.86 -23.01 7.38
CA MET A 1 51.36 -21.67 6.97
C MET A 1 49.89 -21.85 6.63
N ILE A 2 49.00 -21.56 7.59
CA ILE A 2 47.55 -21.78 7.46
C ILE A 2 46.98 -20.55 6.75
N PHE A 3 46.47 -20.75 5.53
CA PHE A 3 45.86 -19.71 4.72
C PHE A 3 44.44 -19.49 5.26
N PHE A 4 44.27 -18.43 6.07
CA PHE A 4 42.99 -17.98 6.58
C PHE A 4 42.21 -17.34 5.42
N LEU A 5 41.38 -18.13 4.74
CA LEU A 5 40.38 -17.62 3.80
C LEU A 5 39.28 -16.94 4.63
N LEU A 6 39.43 -15.63 4.82
CA LEU A 6 38.36 -14.75 5.30
C LEU A 6 37.25 -14.75 4.24
N ILE A 7 36.24 -15.59 4.46
CA ILE A 7 34.97 -15.52 3.72
C ILE A 7 34.26 -14.29 4.28
N ILE A 8 34.59 -13.12 3.73
CA ILE A 8 33.78 -11.91 3.89
C ILE A 8 32.50 -12.21 3.12
N SER A 9 31.51 -12.77 3.81
CA SER A 9 30.15 -12.78 3.33
C SER A 9 29.70 -11.32 3.27
N CYS A 10 29.89 -10.68 2.11
CA CYS A 10 29.06 -9.56 1.73
C CYS A 10 27.62 -10.08 1.81
N LYS A 11 26.91 -9.73 2.88
CA LYS A 11 25.45 -9.76 2.83
C LYS A 11 25.10 -8.78 1.72
N GLU A 12 24.59 -9.30 0.59
CA GLU A 12 23.96 -8.44 -0.39
C GLU A 12 22.92 -7.60 0.35
N GLU A 13 23.06 -6.27 0.30
CA GLU A 13 21.98 -5.37 0.67
C GLU A 13 20.81 -5.72 -0.25
N ILE A 14 19.81 -6.42 0.26
CA ILE A 14 18.56 -6.67 -0.44
C ILE A 14 17.84 -5.32 -0.48
N ARG A 15 18.14 -4.51 -1.50
CA ARG A 15 17.40 -3.28 -1.76
C ARG A 15 16.05 -3.64 -2.35
N SER A 16 14.99 -3.11 -1.76
CA SER A 16 13.65 -3.23 -2.33
C SER A 16 13.64 -2.78 -3.80
N PRO A 17 13.11 -3.58 -4.73
CA PRO A 17 12.97 -3.17 -6.14
C PRO A 17 11.83 -2.16 -6.34
N TYR A 18 11.00 -1.93 -5.31
CA TYR A 18 9.76 -1.15 -5.41
C TYR A 18 9.81 0.17 -4.65
N PHE A 19 10.52 0.21 -3.52
CA PHE A 19 10.58 1.38 -2.63
C PHE A 19 12.03 1.81 -2.39
N THR A 20 12.21 3.09 -2.09
CA THR A 20 13.54 3.64 -1.76
C THR A 20 14.03 3.26 -0.35
N SER A 21 13.23 2.52 0.42
CA SER A 21 13.53 2.09 1.78
C SER A 21 13.08 0.65 2.01
N ASP A 22 13.99 -0.15 2.57
CA ASP A 22 13.72 -1.53 2.96
C ASP A 22 12.76 -1.58 4.17
N GLU A 23 12.83 -0.60 5.07
CA GLU A 23 11.90 -0.47 6.19
C GLU A 23 10.46 -0.31 5.69
N ILE A 24 10.26 0.58 4.70
CA ILE A 24 8.94 0.80 4.08
C ILE A 24 8.48 -0.46 3.35
N HIS A 25 9.38 -1.11 2.62
CA HIS A 25 9.05 -2.35 1.94
C HIS A 25 8.59 -3.43 2.93
N ASN A 26 9.36 -3.67 3.98
CA ASN A 26 9.05 -4.66 5.01
C ASN A 26 7.74 -4.33 5.72
N ALA A 27 7.50 -3.07 6.06
CA ALA A 27 6.25 -2.65 6.67
C ALA A 27 5.04 -2.86 5.75
N VAL A 28 5.18 -2.67 4.44
CA VAL A 28 4.13 -3.00 3.47
C VAL A 28 3.83 -4.50 3.49
N LEU A 29 4.84 -5.35 3.42
CA LEU A 29 4.65 -6.81 3.44
C LEU A 29 4.05 -7.29 4.76
N GLU A 30 4.55 -6.79 5.89
CA GLU A 30 4.02 -7.10 7.22
C GLU A 30 2.56 -6.65 7.35
N SER A 31 2.22 -5.47 6.83
CA SER A 31 0.85 -4.95 6.86
C SER A 31 -0.11 -5.82 6.06
N VAL A 32 0.33 -6.38 4.93
CA VAL A 32 -0.46 -7.34 4.15
C VAL A 32 -0.76 -8.58 4.99
N GLU A 33 0.25 -9.13 5.67
CA GLU A 33 0.06 -10.31 6.53
C GLU A 33 -0.80 -10.01 7.76
N ILE A 34 -0.66 -8.84 8.39
CA ILE A 34 -1.56 -8.36 9.45
C ILE A 34 -2.99 -8.29 8.92
N CYS A 35 -3.20 -7.68 7.76
CA CYS A 35 -4.52 -7.56 7.19
C CYS A 35 -5.16 -8.92 6.92
N LYS A 36 -4.41 -9.86 6.32
CA LYS A 36 -4.89 -11.23 6.08
C LYS A 36 -5.26 -11.97 7.36
N ARG A 37 -4.47 -11.82 8.42
CA ARG A 37 -4.65 -12.62 9.64
C ARG A 37 -5.68 -12.03 10.60
N GLU A 38 -5.78 -10.71 10.65
CA GLU A 38 -6.45 -10.02 11.77
C GLU A 38 -7.56 -9.05 11.35
N ILE A 39 -7.67 -8.71 10.06
CA ILE A 39 -8.56 -7.61 9.62
C ILE A 39 -9.51 -8.06 8.51
N SER A 40 -9.00 -8.73 7.49
CA SER A 40 -9.75 -9.15 6.32
C SER A 40 -9.18 -10.42 5.70
N GLU A 41 -9.61 -11.56 6.23
CA GLU A 41 -9.09 -12.87 5.87
C GLU A 41 -9.28 -13.25 4.40
N THR A 42 -10.26 -12.64 3.72
CA THR A 42 -10.61 -12.97 2.33
C THR A 42 -10.02 -12.01 1.30
N ASP A 43 -9.53 -10.85 1.70
CA ASP A 43 -9.13 -9.83 0.74
C ASP A 43 -7.72 -10.11 0.20
N ALA A 44 -7.59 -10.01 -1.12
CA ALA A 44 -6.34 -10.28 -1.83
C ALA A 44 -5.74 -9.02 -2.47
N ILE A 45 -6.35 -7.85 -2.30
CA ILE A 45 -5.94 -6.60 -2.93
C ILE A 45 -5.62 -5.57 -1.86
N TYR A 46 -4.50 -4.88 -2.02
CA TYR A 46 -3.97 -3.93 -1.05
C TYR A 46 -3.51 -2.65 -1.73
N TYR A 47 -3.94 -1.49 -1.24
CA TYR A 47 -3.47 -0.19 -1.69
C TYR A 47 -2.37 0.33 -0.76
N VAL A 48 -1.24 0.75 -1.33
CA VAL A 48 -0.19 1.50 -0.63
C VAL A 48 -0.34 2.97 -0.99
N MET A 49 -0.67 3.78 0.01
CA MET A 49 -0.88 5.23 -0.12
C MET A 49 0.11 5.98 0.76
N ASN A 50 0.80 6.95 0.18
CA ASN A 50 1.58 7.92 0.93
C ASN A 50 0.88 9.29 0.85
N ARG A 51 0.50 9.82 2.01
CA ARG A 51 -0.09 11.15 2.16
C ARG A 51 0.67 11.91 3.22
N TYR A 52 1.33 13.01 2.84
CA TYR A 52 2.19 13.79 3.74
C TYR A 52 3.29 12.95 4.40
N ASP A 53 3.25 12.75 5.72
CA ASP A 53 4.13 11.89 6.51
C ASP A 53 3.45 10.57 6.90
N THR A 54 2.37 10.18 6.23
CA THR A 54 1.59 8.99 6.60
C THR A 54 1.67 7.94 5.49
N LEU A 55 2.04 6.72 5.85
CA LEU A 55 1.97 5.53 5.02
C LEU A 55 0.73 4.72 5.40
N ILE A 56 -0.10 4.39 4.42
CA ILE A 56 -1.37 3.67 4.62
C ILE A 56 -1.37 2.43 3.73
N ILE A 57 -1.61 1.27 4.33
CA ILE A 57 -1.82 0.00 3.63
C ILE A 57 -3.27 -0.40 3.86
N MET A 58 -4.08 -0.30 2.81
CA MET A 58 -5.52 -0.52 2.89
C MET A 58 -5.92 -1.80 2.16
N SER A 59 -6.64 -2.67 2.84
CA SER A 59 -7.20 -3.89 2.28
C SER A 59 -8.53 -3.60 1.59
N VAL A 60 -8.72 -4.14 0.38
CA VAL A 60 -9.97 -3.99 -0.37
C VAL A 60 -10.36 -5.32 -1.02
N LYS A 61 -11.67 -5.54 -1.14
CA LYS A 61 -12.22 -6.75 -1.75
C LYS A 61 -12.08 -6.76 -3.28
N TYR A 62 -12.32 -5.61 -3.91
CA TYR A 62 -12.11 -5.38 -5.34
C TYR A 62 -11.42 -4.04 -5.56
N GLU A 63 -10.81 -3.85 -6.73
CA GLU A 63 -10.27 -2.55 -7.09
C GLU A 63 -11.37 -1.50 -7.21
N ASN A 64 -11.02 -0.24 -6.91
CA ASN A 64 -11.91 0.91 -7.05
C ASN A 64 -13.20 0.86 -6.20
N VAL A 65 -13.26 -0.01 -5.19
CA VAL A 65 -14.46 -0.15 -4.34
C VAL A 65 -14.57 0.97 -3.30
N ILE A 66 -13.47 1.50 -2.77
CA ILE A 66 -13.56 2.52 -1.72
C ILE A 66 -13.29 3.90 -2.32
N LYS A 67 -14.00 4.92 -1.85
CA LYS A 67 -13.87 6.28 -2.35
C LYS A 67 -12.45 6.83 -2.46
N PRO A 68 -11.59 6.71 -1.43
CA PRO A 68 -10.20 7.12 -1.55
C PRO A 68 -9.41 6.33 -2.61
N THR A 69 -9.78 5.09 -2.94
CA THR A 69 -8.97 4.23 -3.82
C THR A 69 -9.23 4.46 -5.30
N PHE A 70 -10.44 4.82 -5.72
CA PHE A 70 -10.70 5.17 -7.13
C PHE A 70 -10.24 6.59 -7.49
N MET A 71 -10.06 7.47 -6.50
CA MET A 71 -9.62 8.86 -6.72
C MET A 71 -8.12 9.06 -6.75
N VAL A 72 -7.35 8.07 -6.32
CA VAL A 72 -5.90 8.15 -6.33
C VAL A 72 -5.34 7.64 -7.65
N LYS A 73 -4.34 8.37 -8.15
CA LYS A 73 -3.60 7.94 -9.33
C LYS A 73 -2.74 6.73 -8.94
N LYS A 74 -2.94 5.59 -9.61
CA LYS A 74 -2.13 4.38 -9.44
C LYS A 74 -0.79 4.55 -10.17
N GLU A 75 0.30 4.07 -9.57
CA GLU A 75 1.66 4.15 -10.12
C GLU A 75 2.12 2.81 -10.71
N GLY A 76 1.73 1.71 -10.10
CA GLY A 76 1.94 0.37 -10.62
C GLY A 76 1.58 -0.70 -9.59
N THR A 77 1.76 -1.96 -9.96
CA THR A 77 1.48 -3.11 -9.10
C THR A 77 2.66 -4.05 -8.95
N PHE A 78 2.70 -4.76 -7.83
CA PHE A 78 3.47 -5.98 -7.66
C PHE A 78 2.66 -7.01 -6.88
N TYR A 79 3.14 -8.26 -6.85
CA TYR A 79 2.45 -9.36 -6.21
C TYR A 79 3.28 -9.92 -5.05
N TYR A 80 2.61 -10.24 -3.94
CA TYR A 80 3.20 -10.89 -2.78
C TYR A 80 2.21 -11.90 -2.19
N ASN A 81 2.62 -13.16 -2.03
CA ASN A 81 1.77 -14.22 -1.46
C ASN A 81 0.34 -14.26 -2.05
N TYR A 82 0.26 -14.31 -3.39
CA TYR A 82 -1.00 -14.29 -4.16
C TYR A 82 -1.88 -13.04 -3.96
N SER A 83 -1.33 -12.00 -3.33
CA SER A 83 -2.00 -10.71 -3.17
C SER A 83 -1.45 -9.69 -4.12
N LYS A 84 -2.37 -8.89 -4.67
CA LYS A 84 -2.07 -7.76 -5.53
C LYS A 84 -1.84 -6.53 -4.67
N ILE A 85 -0.66 -5.94 -4.78
CA ILE A 85 -0.31 -4.71 -4.09
C ILE A 85 -0.26 -3.58 -5.12
N ILE A 86 -1.15 -2.62 -4.95
CA ILE A 86 -1.34 -1.46 -5.82
C ILE A 86 -0.64 -0.27 -5.15
N VAL A 87 0.44 0.19 -5.75
CA VAL A 87 1.16 1.37 -5.28
C VAL A 87 0.55 2.59 -5.98
N THR A 88 0.23 3.60 -5.18
CA THR A 88 -0.36 4.84 -5.68
C THR A 88 0.67 5.97 -5.70
N LYS A 89 0.45 6.93 -6.61
CA LYS A 89 1.25 8.14 -6.66
C LYS A 89 1.12 8.88 -5.32
N PRO A 90 2.23 9.25 -4.67
CA PRO A 90 2.18 9.97 -3.40
C PRO A 90 1.43 11.30 -3.49
N TYR A 91 0.66 11.65 -2.45
CA TYR A 91 -0.05 12.92 -2.33
C TYR A 91 0.65 13.84 -1.34
N LYS A 92 1.25 14.93 -1.85
CA LYS A 92 2.03 15.90 -1.07
C LYS A 92 2.99 15.22 -0.07
N PRO A 93 3.76 14.21 -0.50
CA PRO A 93 4.63 13.49 0.43
C PRO A 93 5.66 14.45 1.02
N ILE A 94 5.95 14.29 2.30
CA ILE A 94 7.19 14.82 2.88
C ILE A 94 8.38 13.99 2.39
N PHE A 95 8.14 12.69 2.19
CA PHE A 95 9.12 11.73 1.68
C PHE A 95 8.59 11.03 0.43
N GLU A 96 9.21 11.27 -0.72
CA GLU A 96 8.91 10.52 -1.94
C GLU A 96 9.45 9.10 -1.82
N ILE A 97 8.58 8.15 -1.46
CA ILE A 97 8.94 6.75 -1.20
C ILE A 97 9.22 5.93 -2.48
N ILE A 98 8.98 6.54 -3.64
CA ILE A 98 9.11 5.95 -4.98
C ILE A 98 9.74 7.00 -5.90
N LYS A 99 11.07 7.08 -5.85
CA LYS A 99 11.83 8.12 -6.56
C LYS A 99 12.61 7.60 -7.77
N HIS A 100 12.68 6.28 -7.94
CA HIS A 100 13.39 5.63 -9.03
C HIS A 100 12.40 4.91 -9.95
N PRO A 101 12.69 4.81 -11.26
CA PRO A 101 11.92 3.96 -12.17
C PRO A 101 11.96 2.55 -11.61
N ASN A 102 10.84 2.16 -11.02
CA ASN A 102 10.64 0.91 -10.35
C ASN A 102 10.19 -0.13 -11.38
N GLU A 103 10.39 -1.41 -11.08
CA GLU A 103 9.91 -2.51 -11.92
C GLU A 103 8.39 -2.70 -11.81
N LEU A 104 7.67 -1.71 -11.26
CA LEU A 104 6.23 -1.76 -11.12
C LEU A 104 5.59 -1.76 -12.51
N LYS A 105 4.66 -2.70 -12.71
CA LYS A 105 3.88 -2.79 -13.95
C LYS A 105 2.64 -1.92 -13.82
N GLN A 106 2.42 -1.01 -14.76
CA GLN A 106 1.23 -0.14 -14.80
C GLN A 106 0.00 -0.81 -15.44
N ASN A 107 0.18 -1.89 -16.19
CA ASN A 107 -0.85 -2.37 -17.12
C ASN A 107 -1.84 -3.36 -16.51
N ASP A 108 -1.84 -3.53 -15.18
CA ASP A 108 -2.62 -4.55 -14.50
C ASP A 108 -3.60 -3.88 -13.53
N PHE A 109 -4.31 -2.83 -13.95
CA PHE A 109 -5.35 -2.21 -13.14
C PHE A 109 -6.72 -2.54 -13.71
N ASP A 110 -7.70 -2.76 -12.84
CA ASP A 110 -9.09 -2.77 -13.29
C ASP A 110 -9.51 -1.33 -13.57
N GLU A 111 -9.81 -1.03 -14.83
CA GLU A 111 -10.34 0.28 -15.27
C GLU A 111 -11.84 0.40 -14.98
N ASN A 112 -12.53 -0.72 -14.73
CA ASN A 112 -13.94 -0.68 -14.39
C ASN A 112 -14.10 -0.31 -12.92
N LEU A 113 -15.01 0.62 -12.66
CA LEU A 113 -15.47 0.88 -11.31
C LEU A 113 -16.37 -0.28 -10.89
N SER A 114 -15.93 -1.03 -9.87
CA SER A 114 -16.80 -2.02 -9.23
C SER A 114 -18.01 -1.31 -8.61
N PRO A 115 -19.23 -1.86 -8.71
CA PRO A 115 -20.39 -1.30 -8.04
C PRO A 115 -20.12 -1.15 -6.53
N TYR A 116 -20.09 0.09 -6.05
CA TYR A 116 -19.88 0.41 -4.64
C TYR A 116 -21.17 0.97 -4.04
N ASN A 117 -21.66 0.30 -3.01
CA ASN A 117 -22.87 0.68 -2.29
C ASN A 117 -22.60 1.60 -1.08
N GLY A 118 -21.36 2.07 -0.89
CA GLY A 118 -21.00 2.94 0.23
C GLY A 118 -20.74 2.23 1.56
N THR A 119 -20.99 0.92 1.68
CA THR A 119 -20.99 0.23 2.98
C THR A 119 -19.68 -0.46 3.34
N ASP A 120 -18.72 -0.49 2.41
CA ASP A 120 -17.45 -1.19 2.63
C ASP A 120 -16.53 -0.33 3.53
N TYR A 121 -16.16 -0.91 4.68
CA TYR A 121 -15.31 -0.26 5.67
C TYR A 121 -13.88 -0.10 5.16
N GLN A 122 -13.26 1.02 5.50
CA GLN A 122 -11.88 1.28 5.14
C GLN A 122 -10.99 0.61 6.18
N LYS A 123 -10.41 -0.53 5.85
CA LYS A 123 -9.66 -1.35 6.82
C LYS A 123 -8.21 -1.54 6.39
N GLY A 124 -7.29 -1.51 7.34
CA GLY A 124 -5.87 -1.56 7.02
C GLY A 124 -4.94 -1.20 8.17
N VAL A 125 -3.73 -0.79 7.82
CA VAL A 125 -2.67 -0.39 8.73
C VAL A 125 -2.17 1.00 8.34
N MET A 126 -1.90 1.85 9.33
CA MET A 126 -1.43 3.21 9.12
C MET A 126 -0.20 3.50 9.98
N PHE A 127 0.83 4.05 9.36
CA PHE A 127 2.08 4.46 10.00
C PHE A 127 2.34 5.95 9.80
N LYS A 128 2.99 6.58 10.78
CA LYS A 128 3.65 7.88 10.64
C LYS A 128 5.11 7.63 10.29
N ILE A 129 5.55 8.21 9.18
CA ILE A 129 6.94 8.21 8.72
C ILE A 129 7.67 9.32 9.47
N LYS A 130 8.57 8.96 10.39
CA LYS A 130 9.47 9.93 11.02
C LYS A 130 10.64 10.27 10.10
N ASP A 131 11.16 9.23 9.48
CA ASP A 131 12.14 9.25 8.40
C ASP A 131 11.99 7.95 7.59
N ILE A 132 12.77 7.80 6.51
CA ILE A 132 12.65 6.65 5.60
C ILE A 132 12.94 5.30 6.28
N ASN A 133 13.62 5.27 7.43
CA ASN A 133 13.99 4.06 8.16
C ASN A 133 13.26 3.94 9.51
N ASN A 134 12.28 4.81 9.78
CA ASN A 134 11.56 4.83 11.04
C ASN A 134 10.06 5.07 10.83
N LEU A 135 9.29 4.01 11.08
CA LEU A 135 7.84 4.00 11.00
C LEU A 135 7.23 3.82 12.39
N GLU A 136 6.35 4.73 12.76
CA GLU A 136 5.54 4.63 13.98
C GLU A 136 4.15 4.14 13.61
N LEU A 137 3.76 2.95 14.09
CA LEU A 137 2.40 2.44 13.89
C LEU A 137 1.39 3.35 14.61
N ILE A 138 0.48 3.95 13.83
CA ILE A 138 -0.59 4.82 14.36
C ILE A 138 -1.80 3.96 14.72
N THR A 139 -2.23 3.10 13.80
CA THR A 139 -3.45 2.30 13.96
C THR A 139 -3.45 1.09 13.02
N LYS A 140 -4.26 0.08 13.37
CA LYS A 140 -4.65 -1.04 12.50
C LYS A 140 -6.13 -1.38 12.71
N GLY A 141 -6.76 -1.99 11.72
CA GLY A 141 -8.20 -2.31 11.73
C GLY A 141 -9.01 -1.28 10.98
N ASP A 142 -10.10 -0.77 11.57
CA ASP A 142 -10.97 0.23 10.95
C ASP A 142 -10.29 1.62 10.89
N LEU A 143 -10.06 2.08 9.66
CA LEU A 143 -9.47 3.36 9.31
C LEU A 143 -10.52 4.41 8.89
N THR A 144 -11.80 4.08 8.85
CA THR A 144 -12.87 4.95 8.30
C THR A 144 -12.83 6.36 8.89
N LYS A 145 -12.54 6.50 10.20
CA LYS A 145 -12.43 7.80 10.87
C LYS A 145 -11.33 8.73 10.32
N TYR A 146 -10.35 8.21 9.59
CA TYR A 146 -9.26 9.00 8.98
C TYR A 146 -9.60 9.45 7.55
N PHE A 147 -10.71 8.98 7.00
CA PHE A 147 -11.14 9.26 5.65
C PHE A 147 -12.56 9.78 5.67
N TYR A 148 -12.70 11.10 5.71
CA TYR A 148 -13.99 11.75 5.60
C TYR A 148 -14.52 11.67 4.17
N SER A 149 -15.83 11.48 4.03
CA SER A 149 -16.46 11.78 2.75
C SER A 149 -16.33 13.28 2.48
N ILE A 150 -15.91 13.63 1.27
CA ILE A 150 -15.92 14.99 0.76
C ILE A 150 -17.00 15.02 -0.31
N ASP A 151 -18.06 15.78 -0.13
CA ASP A 151 -19.27 15.75 -0.98
C ASP A 151 -18.95 15.93 -2.47
N GLU A 152 -17.99 16.81 -2.81
CA GLU A 152 -17.51 17.05 -4.18
C GLU A 152 -16.98 15.79 -4.89
N TYR A 153 -16.57 14.81 -4.09
CA TYR A 153 -15.99 13.56 -4.52
C TYR A 153 -16.97 12.38 -4.39
N GLU A 154 -18.22 12.60 -3.96
CA GLU A 154 -19.23 11.53 -3.97
C GLU A 154 -19.61 11.23 -5.41
N LEU A 155 -19.23 10.04 -5.89
CA LEU A 155 -19.76 9.54 -7.14
C LEU A 155 -21.27 9.39 -6.97
N PRO A 156 -22.08 9.84 -7.95
CA PRO A 156 -23.50 9.58 -7.92
C PRO A 156 -23.71 8.07 -7.84
N ILE A 157 -24.58 7.63 -6.94
CA ILE A 157 -24.98 6.21 -6.85
C ILE A 157 -25.58 5.85 -8.20
N ILE A 158 -24.87 5.06 -9.01
CA ILE A 158 -25.40 4.53 -10.25
C ILE A 158 -26.28 3.35 -9.83
N PRO A 159 -27.62 3.42 -10.02
CA PRO A 159 -28.48 2.30 -9.68
C PRO A 159 -28.07 1.06 -10.51
N PRO A 160 -28.17 -0.15 -9.93
CA PRO A 160 -27.92 -1.37 -10.71
C PRO A 160 -28.91 -1.46 -11.89
N PRO A 161 -28.48 -2.07 -13.02
CA PRO A 161 -29.29 -2.19 -14.24
C PRO A 161 -30.56 -3.04 -14.04
#